data_AF-A0A1E4SJ86-F1
#
_entry.id   AF-A0A1E4SJ86-F1
#
_cell.length_a   1.000
_cell.length_b   1.000
_cell.length_c   1.000
_cell.angle_alpha   90.00
_cell.angle_beta   90.00
_cell.angle_gamma   90.00
#
_symmetry.space_group_name_H-M   'P 1'
#
loop_
_entity.id
_entity.type
_entity.pdbx_description
1 polymer ?
#
loop_
_entity_poly.entity_id
_entity_poly.type
_entity_poly.pdbx_seq_one_letter_code
_entity_poly.pdbx_strand_id
1 'polypeptide(L)'
;NLQAKLDNSLNDILKTSGYIFEIINNNKKQSNLITGSNNQLITPTITSQLASNISKFDEILDDTLSKFNDARWCIEMMLENKQRQEELKLKEELEKQKKLKEEEERKRLEEEALKRQEEARRRKEEEDAHAKAKAEKEAAERAKAEEEAR
;
A
#
# COMPACT_ATOMS: atom_id res chain seq x y z
N ASN A 1 -67.26 58.60 -15.14
CA ASN A 1 -66.90 57.28 -15.70
C ASN A 1 -67.28 57.22 -17.19
N LEU A 2 -66.59 58.02 -18.00
CA LEU A 2 -66.86 58.18 -19.44
C LEU A 2 -66.07 57.16 -20.27
N GLN A 3 -64.84 56.87 -19.85
CA GLN A 3 -63.94 55.87 -20.44
C GLN A 3 -64.60 54.49 -20.55
N ALA A 4 -65.14 53.95 -19.44
CA ALA A 4 -65.79 52.64 -19.48
C ALA A 4 -67.02 52.59 -20.40
N LYS A 5 -67.75 53.71 -20.54
CA LYS A 5 -68.89 53.79 -21.47
C LYS A 5 -68.44 53.79 -22.93
N LEU A 6 -67.35 54.49 -23.23
CA LEU A 6 -66.73 54.51 -24.55
C LEU A 6 -66.13 53.15 -24.90
N ASP A 7 -65.42 52.52 -23.95
CA ASP A 7 -64.83 51.19 -24.12
C ASP A 7 -65.91 50.11 -24.32
N ASN A 8 -67.04 50.20 -23.60
CA ASN A 8 -68.15 49.28 -23.79
C ASN A 8 -68.83 49.47 -25.15
N SER A 9 -69.08 50.72 -25.56
CA SER A 9 -69.66 51.03 -26.87
C SER A 9 -68.75 50.56 -28.01
N LEU A 10 -67.45 50.81 -27.90
CA LEU A 10 -66.44 50.34 -28.84
C LEU A 10 -66.41 48.80 -28.90
N ASN A 11 -66.41 48.13 -27.75
CA ASN A 11 -66.43 46.66 -27.70
C ASN A 11 -67.70 46.09 -28.34
N ASP A 12 -68.87 46.69 -28.11
CA ASP A 12 -70.11 46.21 -28.72
C ASP A 12 -70.11 46.42 -30.24
N ILE A 13 -69.57 47.55 -30.72
CA ILE A 13 -69.35 47.78 -32.16
C ILE A 13 -68.40 46.72 -32.71
N LEU A 14 -67.24 46.49 -32.08
CA LEU A 14 -66.24 45.52 -32.52
C LEU A 14 -66.74 44.06 -32.47
N LYS A 15 -67.64 43.72 -31.55
CA LYS A 15 -68.31 42.41 -31.49
C LYS A 15 -69.30 42.26 -32.63
N THR A 16 -70.16 43.26 -32.83
CA THR A 16 -71.23 43.23 -33.84
C THR A 16 -70.70 43.24 -35.27
N SER A 17 -69.61 43.97 -35.51
CA SER A 17 -68.93 44.06 -36.80
C SER A 17 -67.92 42.92 -37.06
N GLY A 18 -67.73 42.01 -36.11
CA GLY A 18 -66.82 40.87 -36.26
C GLY A 18 -65.33 41.20 -36.13
N TYR A 19 -64.95 42.49 -36.01
CA TYR A 19 -63.55 42.91 -35.85
C TYR A 19 -62.87 42.31 -34.61
N ILE A 20 -63.60 41.99 -33.53
CA ILE A 20 -63.03 41.28 -32.38
C ILE A 20 -62.47 39.90 -32.77
N PHE A 21 -63.13 39.18 -33.67
CA PHE A 21 -62.62 37.89 -34.15
C PHE A 21 -61.39 38.07 -35.03
N GLU A 22 -61.33 39.12 -35.85
CA GLU A 22 -60.14 39.44 -36.65
C GLU A 22 -58.94 39.84 -35.80
N ILE A 23 -59.16 40.67 -34.76
CA ILE A 23 -58.13 41.06 -33.79
C ILE A 23 -57.59 39.83 -33.05
N ILE A 24 -58.48 38.95 -32.55
CA ILE A 24 -58.08 37.71 -31.88
C ILE A 24 -57.31 36.80 -32.85
N ASN A 25 -57.75 36.66 -34.09
CA ASN A 25 -57.09 35.83 -35.09
C ASN A 25 -55.70 36.38 -35.46
N ASN A 26 -55.57 37.69 -35.64
CA ASN A 26 -54.28 38.35 -35.88
C ASN A 26 -53.33 38.21 -34.69
N ASN A 27 -53.82 38.39 -33.46
CA ASN A 27 -53.02 38.19 -32.26
C ASN A 27 -52.56 36.73 -32.13
N LYS A 28 -53.42 35.76 -32.45
CA LYS A 28 -53.05 34.34 -32.46
C LYS A 28 -52.00 34.02 -33.53
N LYS A 29 -52.14 34.59 -34.74
CA LYS A 29 -51.15 34.45 -35.82
C LYS A 29 -49.80 35.07 -35.45
N GLN A 30 -49.80 36.26 -34.86
CA GLN A 30 -48.57 36.91 -34.40
C GLN A 30 -47.96 36.20 -33.19
N SER A 31 -48.76 35.74 -32.24
CA SER A 31 -48.29 34.93 -31.12
C SER A 31 -47.61 33.65 -31.62
N ASN A 32 -48.26 32.92 -32.53
CA ASN A 32 -47.66 31.73 -33.15
C ASN A 32 -46.43 32.03 -34.01
N LEU A 33 -46.30 33.24 -34.55
CA LEU A 33 -45.08 33.66 -35.25
C LEU A 33 -43.94 33.88 -34.25
N ILE A 34 -44.22 34.46 -33.08
CA ILE A 34 -43.23 34.78 -32.03
C ILE A 34 -42.86 33.53 -31.22
N THR A 35 -43.80 32.64 -30.91
CA THR A 35 -43.58 31.43 -30.07
C THR A 35 -43.59 30.13 -30.86
N GLY A 36 -43.71 30.20 -32.19
CA GLY A 36 -43.72 29.04 -33.06
C GLY A 36 -42.39 28.28 -33.06
N SER A 37 -42.42 27.05 -33.55
CA SER A 37 -41.26 26.16 -33.62
C SER A 37 -40.02 26.79 -34.29
N ASN A 38 -40.23 27.72 -35.23
CA ASN A 38 -39.15 28.43 -35.95
C ASN A 38 -38.53 29.59 -35.16
N ASN A 39 -39.13 30.03 -34.05
CA ASN A 39 -38.62 31.08 -33.16
C ASN A 39 -38.25 30.56 -31.77
N GLN A 40 -38.08 29.23 -31.63
CA GLN A 40 -37.51 28.68 -30.41
C GLN A 40 -36.06 29.17 -30.26
N LEU A 41 -35.84 30.02 -29.26
CA LEU A 41 -34.51 30.56 -28.90
C LEU A 41 -33.49 29.44 -28.60
N ILE A 42 -33.98 28.31 -28.09
CA ILE A 42 -33.19 27.11 -27.83
C ILE A 42 -33.71 26.02 -28.75
N THR A 43 -32.87 25.57 -29.68
CA THR A 43 -33.24 24.49 -30.58
C THR A 43 -33.22 23.15 -29.84
N PRO A 44 -34.09 22.18 -30.21
CA PRO A 44 -34.07 20.83 -29.64
C PRO A 44 -32.71 20.15 -29.76
N THR A 45 -31.94 20.49 -30.80
CA THR A 45 -30.56 20.02 -31.00
C THR A 45 -29.64 20.44 -29.86
N ILE A 46 -29.73 21.69 -29.40
CA ILE A 46 -28.92 22.18 -28.27
C ILE A 46 -29.31 21.46 -26.99
N THR A 47 -30.61 21.24 -26.75
CA THR A 47 -31.08 20.47 -25.59
C THR A 47 -30.57 19.03 -25.64
N SER A 48 -30.62 18.38 -26.80
CA SER A 48 -30.11 17.02 -26.99
C SER A 48 -28.59 16.93 -26.81
N GLN A 49 -27.83 17.91 -27.30
CA GLN A 49 -26.39 17.99 -27.10
C GLN A 49 -26.05 18.17 -25.62
N LEU A 50 -26.78 19.02 -24.90
CA LEU A 50 -26.60 19.20 -23.46
C LEU A 50 -26.86 17.89 -22.70
N ALA A 51 -27.97 17.21 -23.00
CA ALA A 51 -28.27 15.91 -22.38
C ALA A 51 -27.17 14.88 -22.65
N SER A 52 -26.67 14.80 -23.89
CA SER A 52 -25.56 13.90 -24.23
C SER A 52 -24.27 14.24 -23.48
N ASN A 53 -23.96 15.53 -23.33
CA ASN A 53 -22.77 15.97 -22.60
C ASN A 53 -22.87 15.68 -21.11
N ILE A 54 -24.06 15.77 -20.51
CA ILE A 54 -24.30 15.38 -19.11
C ILE A 54 -24.04 13.88 -18.94
N SER A 55 -24.60 13.02 -19.81
CA SER A 55 -24.36 11.58 -19.72
C SER A 55 -22.88 11.20 -19.87
N LYS A 56 -22.14 11.86 -20.76
CA LYS A 56 -20.68 11.66 -20.88
C LYS A 56 -19.93 12.08 -19.62
N PHE A 57 -20.42 13.11 -18.93
CA PHE A 57 -19.83 13.54 -17.67
C PHE A 57 -20.00 12.46 -16.60
N ASP A 58 -21.17 11.83 -16.51
CA ASP A 58 -21.42 10.73 -15.58
C ASP A 58 -20.49 9.54 -15.87
N GLU A 59 -20.29 9.16 -17.14
CA GLU A 59 -19.35 8.10 -17.52
C GLU A 59 -17.91 8.39 -17.07
N ILE A 60 -17.46 9.64 -17.21
CA ILE A 60 -16.13 10.07 -16.76
C ILE A 60 -16.03 9.99 -15.23
N LEU A 61 -17.08 10.37 -14.51
CA LEU A 61 -17.09 10.31 -13.05
C LEU A 61 -17.01 8.87 -12.55
N ASP A 62 -17.75 7.95 -13.17
CA ASP A 62 -17.71 6.53 -12.84
C ASP A 62 -16.33 5.90 -13.09
N ASP A 63 -15.71 6.17 -14.25
CA ASP A 63 -14.36 5.71 -14.57
C ASP A 63 -13.31 6.29 -13.60
N THR A 64 -13.46 7.57 -13.24
CA THR A 64 -12.59 8.23 -12.26
C THR A 64 -12.71 7.58 -10.88
N LEU A 65 -13.94 7.33 -10.42
CA LEU A 65 -14.20 6.63 -9.15
C LEU A 65 -13.60 5.22 -9.14
N SER A 66 -13.73 4.47 -10.24
CA SER A 66 -13.13 3.14 -10.37
C SER A 66 -11.60 3.21 -10.23
N LYS A 67 -10.95 4.11 -10.99
CA LYS A 67 -9.49 4.27 -10.94
C LYS A 67 -8.98 4.69 -9.56
N PHE A 68 -9.71 5.55 -8.85
CA PHE A 68 -9.35 5.94 -7.49
C PHE A 68 -9.44 4.77 -6.50
N ASN A 69 -10.47 3.93 -6.62
CA ASN A 69 -10.61 2.74 -5.80
C ASN A 69 -9.51 1.72 -6.08
N ASP A 70 -9.19 1.47 -7.35
CA ASP A 70 -8.12 0.56 -7.76
C ASP A 70 -6.75 1.06 -7.28
N ALA A 71 -6.50 2.36 -7.35
CA ALA A 71 -5.26 2.97 -6.86
C ALA A 71 -5.08 2.74 -5.35
N ARG A 72 -6.14 2.92 -4.56
CA ARG A 72 -6.11 2.64 -3.12
C ARG A 72 -5.78 1.17 -2.85
N TRP A 73 -6.46 0.26 -3.52
CA TRP A 73 -6.23 -1.18 -3.35
C TRP A 73 -4.80 -1.57 -3.73
N CYS A 74 -4.28 -1.07 -4.85
CA CYS A 74 -2.89 -1.29 -5.26
C CYS A 74 -1.88 -0.81 -4.20
N ILE A 75 -2.10 0.37 -3.61
CA ILE A 75 -1.22 0.91 -2.57
C ILE A 75 -1.25 0.03 -1.32
N GLU A 76 -2.44 -0.38 -0.88
CA GLU A 76 -2.61 -1.28 0.27
C GLU A 76 -1.86 -2.61 0.04
N MET A 77 -1.99 -3.20 -1.16
CA MET A 77 -1.30 -4.44 -1.52
C MET A 77 0.23 -4.28 -1.58
N MET A 78 0.72 -3.14 -2.07
CA MET A 78 2.16 -2.84 -2.10
C MET A 78 2.73 -2.69 -0.68
N LEU A 79 2.01 -2.04 0.23
CA LEU A 79 2.42 -1.91 1.62
C LEU A 79 2.44 -3.26 2.34
N GLU A 80 1.41 -4.09 2.16
CA GLU A 80 1.34 -5.42 2.76
C GLU A 80 2.48 -6.32 2.25
N ASN A 81 2.75 -6.32 0.93
CA ASN A 81 3.84 -7.09 0.37
C ASN A 81 5.21 -6.61 0.84
N LYS A 82 5.40 -5.30 0.97
CA LYS A 82 6.65 -4.75 1.50
C LYS A 82 6.87 -5.18 2.96
N GLN A 83 5.84 -5.07 3.79
CA GLN A 83 5.89 -5.51 5.18
C GLN A 83 6.21 -7.01 5.28
N ARG A 84 5.55 -7.85 4.49
CA ARG A 84 5.81 -9.30 4.45
C ARG A 84 7.25 -9.62 4.03
N GLN A 85 7.81 -8.88 3.07
CA GLN A 85 9.20 -9.04 2.66
C GLN A 85 10.19 -8.62 3.75
N GLU A 86 9.91 -7.52 4.46
CA GLU A 86 10.75 -7.07 5.57
C GLU A 86 10.73 -8.07 6.73
N GLU A 87 9.57 -8.63 7.07
CA GLU A 87 9.43 -9.67 8.08
C GLU A 87 10.19 -10.96 7.71
N LEU A 88 10.11 -11.40 6.46
CA LEU A 88 10.86 -12.55 5.96
C LEU A 88 12.38 -12.32 6.06
N LYS A 89 12.87 -11.15 5.62
CA LYS A 89 14.29 -10.79 5.72
C LYS A 89 14.76 -10.73 7.17
N LEU A 90 13.96 -10.18 8.07
CA LEU A 90 14.30 -10.14 9.49
C LEU A 90 14.40 -11.56 10.06
N LYS A 91 13.48 -12.45 9.70
CA LYS A 91 13.50 -13.84 10.14
C LYS A 91 14.72 -14.60 9.63
N GLU A 92 15.09 -14.42 8.36
CA GLU A 92 16.30 -15.02 7.78
C GLU A 92 17.57 -14.52 8.46
N GLU A 93 17.68 -13.21 8.72
CA GLU A 93 18.84 -12.62 9.39
C GLU A 93 18.97 -13.13 10.84
N LEU A 94 17.84 -13.25 11.53
CA LEU A 94 17.79 -13.76 12.90
C LEU A 94 18.15 -15.26 12.96
N GLU A 95 17.76 -16.04 11.96
CA GLU A 95 18.17 -17.43 11.82
C GLU A 95 19.67 -17.56 11.52
N LYS A 96 20.21 -16.72 10.63
CA LYS A 96 21.67 -16.68 10.37
C LYS A 96 22.47 -16.32 11.61
N GLN A 97 22.05 -15.30 12.36
CA GLN A 97 22.70 -14.95 13.61
C GLN A 97 22.65 -16.06 14.64
N LYS A 98 21.52 -16.78 14.75
CA LYS A 98 21.43 -17.95 15.63
C LYS A 98 22.44 -19.03 15.24
N LYS A 99 22.51 -19.40 13.96
CA LYS A 99 23.48 -20.40 13.47
C LYS A 99 24.93 -19.98 13.72
N LEU A 100 25.24 -18.69 13.51
CA LEU A 100 26.59 -18.17 13.76
C LEU A 100 26.96 -18.26 15.24
N LYS A 101 26.05 -17.91 16.14
CA LYS A 101 26.26 -18.03 17.60
C LYS A 101 26.44 -19.48 18.04
N GLU A 102 25.63 -20.40 17.52
CA GLU A 102 25.77 -21.83 17.80
C GLU A 102 27.11 -22.40 17.30
N GLU A 103 27.58 -21.95 16.13
CA GLU A 103 28.87 -22.38 15.60
C GLU A 103 30.05 -21.82 16.42
N GLU A 104 29.99 -20.54 16.82
CA GLU A 104 31.00 -19.95 17.71
C GLU A 104 31.04 -20.64 19.07
N GLU A 105 29.89 -20.95 19.66
CA GLU A 105 29.81 -21.65 20.94
C GLU A 105 30.38 -23.07 20.83
N ARG A 106 30.08 -23.79 19.74
CA ARG A 106 30.66 -25.12 19.48
C ARG A 106 32.18 -25.05 19.33
N LYS A 107 32.71 -24.08 18.59
CA LYS A 107 34.17 -23.89 18.44
C LYS A 107 34.84 -23.57 19.77
N ARG A 108 34.23 -22.73 20.62
CA ARG A 108 34.75 -22.43 21.95
C ARG A 108 34.80 -23.69 22.84
N LEU A 109 33.75 -24.51 22.81
CA LEU A 109 33.72 -25.77 23.56
C LEU A 109 34.76 -26.78 23.05
N GLU A 110 34.96 -26.88 21.74
CA GLU A 110 36.00 -27.73 21.14
C GLU A 110 37.41 -27.26 21.52
N GLU A 111 37.70 -25.95 21.46
CA GLU A 111 38.99 -25.39 21.88
C GLU A 111 39.25 -25.60 23.37
N GLU A 112 38.23 -25.41 24.23
CA GLU A 112 38.38 -25.62 25.67
C GLU A 112 38.62 -27.11 26.00
N ALA A 113 37.93 -28.02 25.31
CA ALA A 113 38.15 -29.46 25.45
C ALA A 113 39.57 -29.85 25.02
N LEU A 114 40.07 -29.30 23.90
CA LEU A 114 41.43 -29.57 23.42
C LEU A 114 42.49 -29.09 24.43
N LYS A 115 42.33 -27.88 24.96
CA LYS A 115 43.25 -27.33 25.98
C LYS A 115 43.29 -28.19 27.24
N ARG A 116 42.13 -28.64 27.73
CA ARG A 116 42.05 -29.53 28.90
C ARG A 116 42.73 -30.88 28.62
N GLN A 117 42.58 -31.42 27.42
CA GLN A 117 43.22 -32.68 27.04
C GLN A 117 44.75 -32.53 26.94
N GLU A 118 45.24 -31.43 26.37
CA GLU A 118 46.68 -31.15 26.27
C GLU A 118 47.31 -30.90 27.64
N GLU A 119 46.65 -30.15 28.52
CA GLU A 119 47.11 -29.93 29.90
C GLU A 119 47.16 -31.24 30.70
N ALA A 120 46.16 -32.11 30.55
CA ALA A 120 46.16 -33.43 31.17
C ALA A 120 47.30 -34.31 30.64
N ARG A 121 47.62 -34.24 29.33
CA ARG A 121 48.74 -34.97 28.74
C ARG A 121 50.09 -34.48 29.26
N ARG A 122 50.27 -33.15 29.33
CA ARG A 122 51.50 -32.54 29.88
C ARG A 122 51.72 -32.92 31.35
N ARG A 123 50.67 -32.88 32.19
CA ARG A 123 50.79 -33.31 33.59
C ARG A 123 51.21 -34.77 33.71
N LYS A 124 50.66 -35.65 32.87
CA LYS A 124 51.04 -37.07 32.85
C LYS A 124 52.49 -37.28 32.38
N GLU A 125 52.93 -36.54 31.37
CA GLU A 125 54.32 -36.55 30.90
C GLU A 125 55.30 -36.03 31.98
N GLU A 126 54.93 -34.98 32.71
CA GLU A 126 55.72 -34.44 33.84
C GLU A 126 55.79 -35.42 35.02
N GLU A 127 54.68 -36.09 35.36
CA GLU A 127 54.65 -37.16 36.37
C GLU A 127 55.51 -38.36 35.99
N ASP A 128 55.42 -38.83 34.74
CA ASP A 128 56.24 -39.94 34.23
C ASP A 128 57.74 -39.58 34.19
N ALA A 129 58.08 -38.34 33.84
CA ALA A 129 59.46 -37.86 33.86
C ALA A 129 60.01 -37.76 35.29
N HIS A 130 59.21 -37.26 36.23
CA HIS A 130 59.59 -37.19 37.64
C HIS A 130 59.74 -38.59 38.26
N ALA A 131 58.87 -39.54 37.91
CA ALA A 131 58.97 -40.93 38.34
C ALA A 131 60.25 -41.61 37.80
N LYS A 132 60.59 -41.39 36.52
CA LYS A 132 61.85 -41.90 35.93
C LYS A 132 63.08 -41.29 36.58
N ALA A 133 63.11 -39.98 36.80
CA ALA A 133 64.23 -39.31 37.45
C ALA A 133 64.43 -39.78 38.91
N LYS A 134 63.34 -40.06 39.64
CA LYS A 134 63.41 -40.61 40.99
C LYS A 134 63.93 -42.06 40.97
N ALA A 135 63.45 -42.89 40.04
CA ALA A 135 63.93 -44.26 39.89
C ALA A 135 65.43 -44.32 39.50
N GLU A 136 65.89 -43.40 38.65
CA GLU A 136 67.30 -43.31 38.24
C GLU A 136 68.20 -42.83 39.39
N LYS A 137 67.74 -41.89 40.22
CA LYS A 137 68.44 -41.48 41.45
C LYS A 137 68.52 -42.61 42.47
N GLU A 138 67.43 -43.33 42.71
CA GLU A 138 67.43 -44.48 43.63
C GLU A 138 68.32 -45.62 43.11
N ALA A 139 68.37 -45.85 41.79
CA ALA A 139 69.30 -46.81 41.18
C ALA A 139 70.77 -46.37 41.30
N ALA A 140 71.06 -45.08 41.11
CA ALA A 140 72.40 -44.52 41.26
C ALA A 140 72.89 -44.52 42.72
N GLU A 141 72.01 -44.25 43.69
CA GLU A 141 72.34 -44.36 45.12
C GLU A 141 72.60 -45.82 45.52
N ARG A 142 71.82 -46.77 45.01
CA ARG A 142 72.08 -48.21 45.23
C ARG A 142 73.40 -48.66 44.62
N ALA A 143 73.73 -48.19 43.41
CA ALA A 143 75.00 -48.51 42.76
C ALA A 143 76.21 -47.94 43.53
N LYS A 144 76.11 -46.72 44.07
CA LYS A 144 77.16 -46.13 44.91
C LYS A 144 77.31 -46.83 46.26
N ALA A 145 76.20 -47.24 46.88
CA ALA A 145 76.23 -48.01 48.11
C ALA A 145 76.85 -49.41 47.92
N GLU A 146 76.75 -49.98 46.72
CA GLU A 146 77.38 -51.27 46.36
C GLU A 146 78.86 -51.11 46.02
N GLU A 147 79.28 -49.95 45.49
CA GLU A 147 80.69 -49.62 45.21
C GLU A 147 81.48 -49.27 46.48
N GLU A 148 80.87 -48.60 47.47
CA GLU A 148 81.50 -48.33 48.78
C GLU A 148 81.55 -49.55 49.72
N ALA A 149 80.84 -50.64 49.40
CA ALA A 149 80.82 -51.88 50.18
C ALA A 149 81.85 -52.92 49.69
N ARG A 150 82.72 -52.58 48.73
CA ARG A 150 83.72 -53.47 48.12
C ARG A 150 85.15 -53.04 48.43
#